data_AF-A0AAN8VYA3-F1
#
_entry.id   AF-A0AAN8VYA3-F1
#
_cell.length_a   1.000
_cell.length_b   1.000
_cell.length_c   1.000
_cell.angle_alpha   90.00
_cell.angle_beta   90.00
_cell.angle_gamma   90.00
#
_symmetry.space_group_name_H-M   'P 1'
#
loop_
_entity.id
_entity.type
_entity.pdbx_description
1 polymer ?
#
loop_
_entity_poly.entity_id
_entity_poly.type
_entity_poly.pdbx_seq_one_letter_code
_entity_poly.pdbx_strand_id
1 'polypeptide(L)'
;MGKVSPDELVHGDHIYSYRRLYSYSHHGIYVGEGEVIHCTKTYESRPSFNLKGSCTCGFDPNKDHGVVKTCLQCFLSGQKLRRVEYGVSSKRLLLKRAGTCSTENSNEAKTVLDRAEKLLREIPLANTIWSLTTVKALLGIA
;
A
#
# COMPACT_ATOMS: atom_id res chain seq x y z
N MET A 1 -13.28 -12.05 4.34
CA MET A 1 -11.92 -12.44 4.77
C MET A 1 -10.90 -11.39 4.36
N GLY A 2 -9.89 -11.16 5.21
CA GLY A 2 -8.77 -10.24 4.98
C GLY A 2 -8.83 -8.91 5.73
N LYS A 3 -9.87 -8.63 6.53
CA LYS A 3 -9.87 -7.45 7.41
C LYS A 3 -8.93 -7.71 8.58
N VAL A 4 -8.14 -6.72 8.96
CA VAL A 4 -7.20 -6.76 10.09
C VAL A 4 -7.36 -5.49 10.93
N SER A 5 -7.15 -5.57 12.24
CA SER A 5 -7.08 -4.40 13.13
C SER A 5 -5.75 -3.67 12.95
N PRO A 6 -5.69 -2.32 13.05
CA PRO A 6 -4.42 -1.60 13.08
C PRO A 6 -3.42 -2.15 14.11
N ASP A 7 -3.91 -2.60 15.26
CA ASP A 7 -3.13 -3.11 16.39
C ASP A 7 -2.47 -4.48 16.11
N GLU A 8 -2.94 -5.17 15.07
CA GLU A 8 -2.36 -6.44 14.62
C GLU A 8 -1.28 -6.24 13.55
N LEU A 9 -1.04 -4.99 13.09
CA LEU A 9 -0.05 -4.70 12.07
C LEU A 9 1.37 -4.82 12.61
N VAL A 10 2.22 -5.44 11.82
CA VAL A 10 3.67 -5.56 12.08
C VAL A 10 4.45 -4.99 10.90
N HIS A 11 5.68 -4.54 11.19
CA HIS A 11 6.56 -3.97 10.18
C HIS A 11 6.72 -4.91 8.98
N GLY A 12 6.61 -4.35 7.77
CA GLY A 12 6.70 -5.10 6.52
C GLY A 12 5.38 -5.68 6.03
N ASP A 13 4.29 -5.53 6.78
CA ASP A 13 2.97 -5.97 6.32
C ASP A 13 2.57 -5.29 5.01
N HIS A 14 2.28 -6.11 4.00
CA HIS A 14 1.67 -5.63 2.76
C HIS A 14 0.16 -5.50 2.99
N ILE A 15 -0.29 -4.25 3.06
CA ILE A 15 -1.67 -3.89 3.32
C ILE A 15 -2.34 -3.29 2.08
N TYR A 16 -3.66 -3.39 2.04
CA TYR A 16 -4.43 -2.78 0.99
C TYR A 16 -5.78 -2.27 1.48
N SER A 17 -6.33 -1.35 0.71
CA SER A 17 -7.71 -0.90 0.85
C SER A 17 -8.37 -0.78 -0.51
N TYR A 18 -9.64 -1.14 -0.60
CA TYR A 18 -10.41 -0.91 -1.81
C TYR A 18 -10.68 0.58 -2.04
N ARG A 19 -10.80 0.95 -3.32
CA ARG A 19 -11.05 2.31 -3.78
C ARG A 19 -12.13 2.34 -4.85
N ARG A 20 -12.73 3.52 -5.04
CA ARG A 20 -13.72 3.83 -6.10
C ARG A 20 -14.73 2.68 -6.28
N LEU A 21 -15.57 2.47 -5.25
CA LEU A 21 -16.59 1.40 -5.22
C LEU A 21 -16.01 0.01 -5.56
N TYR A 22 -14.87 -0.35 -4.96
CA TYR A 22 -14.19 -1.65 -5.14
C TYR A 22 -13.57 -1.90 -6.52
N SER A 23 -13.44 -0.88 -7.38
CA SER A 23 -12.85 -1.05 -8.72
C SER A 23 -11.36 -1.41 -8.70
N TYR A 24 -10.60 -0.98 -7.68
CA TYR A 24 -9.22 -1.42 -7.49
C TYR A 24 -8.83 -1.51 -6.01
N SER A 25 -7.72 -2.22 -5.74
CA SER A 25 -7.04 -2.28 -4.45
C SER A 25 -5.85 -1.33 -4.46
N HIS A 26 -5.83 -0.40 -3.50
CA HIS A 26 -4.72 0.51 -3.24
C HIS A 26 -3.81 -0.12 -2.19
N HIS A 27 -2.55 -0.34 -2.53
CA HIS A 27 -1.59 -1.12 -1.76
C HIS A 27 -0.55 -0.24 -1.09
N GLY A 28 0.03 -0.73 0.01
CA GLY A 28 1.13 -0.09 0.72
C GLY A 28 1.84 -1.06 1.66
N ILE A 29 3.02 -0.67 2.11
CA ILE A 29 3.81 -1.39 3.10
C ILE A 29 3.72 -0.64 4.43
N TYR A 30 3.28 -1.32 5.49
CA TYR A 30 3.30 -0.77 6.84
C TYR A 30 4.73 -0.75 7.38
N VAL A 31 5.21 0.43 7.78
CA VAL A 31 6.60 0.64 8.21
C VAL A 31 6.75 0.88 9.71
N GLY A 32 5.67 0.73 10.48
CA GLY A 32 5.66 0.97 11.93
C GLY A 32 4.96 2.27 12.31
N GLU A 33 4.64 2.42 13.60
CA GLU A 33 4.12 3.68 14.20
C GLU A 33 2.92 4.31 13.47
N GLY A 34 2.06 3.50 12.85
CA GLY A 34 0.93 4.03 12.09
C GLY A 34 1.32 4.63 10.73
N GLU A 35 2.51 4.37 10.21
CA GLU A 35 3.00 4.87 8.92
C GLU A 35 2.97 3.80 7.81
N VAL A 36 2.78 4.26 6.58
CA VAL A 36 2.65 3.43 5.38
C VAL A 36 3.38 4.07 4.21
N ILE A 37 4.24 3.31 3.54
CA ILE A 37 4.83 3.70 2.25
C ILE A 37 3.97 3.13 1.12
N HIS A 38 3.54 3.98 0.18
CA HIS A 38 2.72 3.56 -0.95
C HIS A 38 2.88 4.48 -2.16
N CYS A 39 2.45 4.01 -3.33
CA CYS A 39 2.40 4.84 -4.53
C CYS A 39 1.10 5.64 -4.59
N THR A 40 1.20 6.89 -5.05
CA THR A 40 0.09 7.76 -5.43
C THR A 40 0.28 8.22 -6.86
N LYS A 41 -0.78 8.15 -7.67
CA LYS A 41 -0.75 8.64 -9.06
C LYS A 41 -0.72 10.16 -9.08
N THR A 42 0.07 10.72 -10.00
CA THR A 42 0.31 12.16 -10.26
C THR A 42 -0.90 12.96 -10.74
N TYR A 43 -1.99 12.31 -11.14
CA TYR A 43 -3.13 12.99 -11.79
C TYR A 43 -4.45 12.82 -11.03
N GLU A 44 -4.43 12.18 -9.87
CA GLU A 44 -5.65 11.97 -9.09
C GLU A 44 -5.81 13.09 -8.08
N SER A 45 -6.36 14.23 -8.54
CA SER A 45 -7.00 15.20 -7.65
C SER A 45 -8.08 14.49 -6.86
N ARG A 46 -7.75 14.13 -5.62
CA ARG A 46 -8.74 13.60 -4.71
C ARG A 46 -9.66 14.77 -4.34
N PRO A 47 -10.99 14.60 -4.38
CA PRO A 47 -11.85 15.49 -3.61
C PRO A 47 -11.25 15.52 -2.21
N SER A 48 -11.11 16.70 -1.63
CA SER A 48 -10.81 16.87 -0.21
C SER A 48 -11.95 16.20 0.55
N PHE A 49 -11.88 14.87 0.68
CA PHE A 49 -12.70 14.16 1.63
C PHE A 49 -12.27 14.80 2.93
N ASN A 50 -13.17 15.60 3.50
CA ASN A 50 -13.09 16.06 4.86
C ASN A 50 -12.92 14.80 5.71
N LEU A 51 -11.67 14.37 5.87
CA LEU A 51 -11.24 13.45 6.89
C LEU A 51 -11.70 14.16 8.15
N LYS A 52 -12.83 13.71 8.70
CA LYS A 52 -13.23 14.05 10.06
C LYS A 52 -12.06 13.61 10.94
N GLY A 53 -11.17 14.54 11.26
CA GLY A 53 -9.86 14.32 11.82
C GLY A 53 -8.76 14.92 10.94
N SER A 54 -8.28 16.10 11.34
CA SER A 54 -7.06 16.71 10.82
C SER A 54 -5.91 15.72 11.01
N CYS A 55 -5.52 15.01 9.94
CA CYS A 55 -4.23 14.31 9.98
C CYS A 55 -3.14 15.36 10.04
N THR A 56 -2.27 15.28 11.04
CA THR A 56 -1.08 16.14 11.17
C THR A 56 0.15 15.57 10.47
N CYS A 57 -0.02 14.47 9.72
CA CYS A 57 1.04 13.76 9.00
C CYS A 57 1.66 14.52 7.82
N GLY A 58 1.19 15.74 7.51
CA GLY A 58 1.77 16.62 6.48
C GLY A 58 1.52 16.21 5.03
N PHE A 59 0.88 15.06 4.76
CA PHE A 59 0.58 14.60 3.40
C PHE A 59 -0.50 15.45 2.73
N ASP A 60 -0.17 16.05 1.57
CA ASP A 60 -1.07 16.79 0.70
C ASP A 60 -1.26 16.03 -0.63
N PRO A 61 -2.42 15.40 -0.88
CA PRO A 61 -2.66 14.61 -2.09
C PRO A 61 -2.60 15.43 -3.39
N ASN A 62 -2.58 16.77 -3.32
CA ASN A 62 -2.44 17.64 -4.49
C ASN A 62 -0.99 18.02 -4.80
N LYS A 63 -0.04 17.72 -3.90
CA LYS A 63 1.39 18.05 -4.05
C LYS A 63 2.27 16.82 -3.99
N ASP A 64 1.89 15.86 -3.16
CA ASP A 64 2.67 14.66 -2.91
C ASP A 64 2.24 13.55 -3.89
N HIS A 65 3.16 13.20 -4.78
CA HIS A 65 2.96 12.22 -5.83
C HIS A 65 4.11 11.22 -5.89
N GLY A 66 3.95 10.12 -6.63
CA GLY A 66 4.98 9.09 -6.72
C GLY A 66 4.95 8.15 -5.51
N VAL A 67 6.11 7.80 -4.96
CA VAL A 67 6.22 7.01 -3.73
C VAL A 67 6.19 7.97 -2.54
N VAL A 68 5.21 7.80 -1.66
CA VAL A 68 4.98 8.67 -0.51
C VAL A 68 4.91 7.86 0.78
N LYS A 69 5.25 8.51 1.90
CA LYS A 69 5.02 7.99 3.24
C LYS A 69 3.88 8.77 3.89
N THR A 70 2.85 8.07 4.37
CA THR A 70 1.68 8.70 4.97
C THR A 70 1.28 7.97 6.25
N CYS A 71 0.44 8.58 7.09
CA CYS A 71 -0.17 7.82 8.16
C CYS A 71 -1.21 6.81 7.62
N LEU A 72 -1.52 5.80 8.42
CA LEU A 72 -2.48 4.75 8.11
C LEU A 72 -3.87 5.33 7.83
N GLN A 73 -4.28 6.39 8.53
CA GLN A 73 -5.58 7.03 8.30
C GLN A 73 -5.67 7.65 6.89
N CYS A 74 -4.63 8.35 6.45
CA CYS A 74 -4.53 8.92 5.10
C CYS A 74 -4.45 7.81 4.04
N PHE A 75 -3.65 6.78 4.31
CA PHE A 75 -3.60 5.59 3.47
C PHE A 75 -4.96 4.90 3.35
N LEU A 76 -5.78 4.85 4.40
CA LEU A 76 -7.09 4.19 4.36
C LEU A 76 -8.17 5.08 3.75
N SER A 77 -8.12 6.40 3.92
CA SER A 77 -9.12 7.34 3.39
C SER A 77 -10.56 6.94 3.74
N GLY A 78 -10.77 6.53 5.00
CA GLY A 78 -12.06 6.08 5.52
C GLY A 78 -12.51 4.68 5.06
N GLN A 79 -11.68 3.95 4.31
CA GLN A 79 -11.97 2.60 3.85
C GLN A 79 -11.38 1.53 4.77
N LYS A 80 -11.77 0.27 4.54
CA LYS A 80 -11.39 -0.87 5.41
C LYS A 80 -9.94 -1.29 5.17
N LEU A 81 -9.17 -1.38 6.25
CA LEU A 81 -7.83 -2.00 6.29
C LEU A 81 -7.90 -3.50 6.02
N ARG A 82 -6.99 -3.98 5.16
CA ARG A 82 -6.84 -5.38 4.81
C ARG A 82 -5.37 -5.74 4.63
N ARG A 83 -5.02 -7.01 4.89
CA ARG A 83 -3.68 -7.57 4.66
C ARG A 83 -3.69 -8.49 3.44
N VAL A 84 -2.63 -8.44 2.63
CA VAL A 84 -2.43 -9.35 1.49
C VAL A 84 -2.07 -10.74 2.00
N GLU A 85 -2.64 -11.78 1.38
CA GLU A 85 -2.37 -13.18 1.74
C GLU A 85 -1.27 -13.77 0.84
N TYR A 86 -0.17 -14.26 1.41
CA TYR A 86 0.90 -14.95 0.66
C TYR A 86 0.87 -16.46 0.90
N GLY A 87 1.56 -17.23 0.07
CA GLY A 87 1.62 -18.69 0.19
C GLY A 87 0.26 -19.36 0.04
N VAL A 88 -0.69 -18.72 -0.66
CA VAL A 88 -2.02 -19.31 -0.85
C VAL A 88 -2.01 -20.38 -1.95
N SER A 89 -2.99 -21.28 -1.97
CA SER A 89 -3.12 -22.24 -3.07
C SER A 89 -3.56 -21.56 -4.38
N SER A 90 -3.25 -22.15 -5.53
CA SER A 90 -3.69 -21.63 -6.84
C SER A 90 -5.20 -21.50 -6.94
N LYS A 91 -5.97 -22.42 -6.34
CA LYS A 91 -7.43 -22.32 -6.25
C LYS A 91 -7.87 -21.09 -5.45
N ARG A 92 -7.18 -20.78 -4.34
CA ARG A 92 -7.44 -19.58 -3.54
C ARG A 92 -7.12 -18.31 -4.33
N LEU A 93 -6.03 -18.30 -5.10
CA LEU A 93 -5.68 -17.19 -5.98
C LEU A 93 -6.77 -16.92 -7.03
N LEU A 94 -7.28 -17.96 -7.69
CA LEU A 94 -8.34 -17.85 -8.71
C LEU A 94 -9.68 -17.34 -8.18
N LEU A 95 -9.97 -17.56 -6.90
CA LEU A 95 -11.22 -17.13 -6.25
C LEU A 95 -11.16 -15.70 -5.68
N LYS A 96 -9.97 -15.09 -5.65
CA LYS A 96 -9.73 -13.79 -5.03
C LYS A 96 -9.55 -12.71 -6.09
N ARG A 97 -9.81 -11.46 -5.70
CA ARG A 97 -9.54 -10.31 -6.58
C ARG A 97 -8.03 -10.19 -6.78
N ALA A 98 -7.62 -9.85 -8.00
CA ALA A 98 -6.22 -9.64 -8.34
C ALA A 98 -5.52 -8.69 -7.36
N GLY A 99 -4.27 -9.01 -7.02
CA GLY A 99 -3.44 -8.25 -6.08
C GLY A 99 -3.81 -8.40 -4.60
N THR A 100 -4.82 -9.20 -4.23
CA THR A 100 -5.18 -9.40 -2.80
C THR A 100 -4.55 -10.64 -2.17
N CYS A 101 -3.94 -11.51 -2.99
CA CYS A 101 -3.15 -12.63 -2.54
C CYS A 101 -2.13 -13.08 -3.59
N SER A 102 -1.15 -13.88 -3.18
CA SER A 102 -0.12 -14.50 -4.02
C SER A 102 0.12 -15.96 -3.62
N THR A 103 0.40 -16.83 -4.58
CA THR A 103 0.90 -18.18 -4.30
C THR A 103 2.35 -18.17 -3.82
N GLU A 104 3.11 -17.14 -4.19
CA GLU A 104 4.47 -16.93 -3.70
C GLU A 104 4.46 -16.58 -2.21
N ASN A 105 5.54 -16.95 -1.53
CA ASN A 105 5.80 -16.49 -0.17
C ASN A 105 6.21 -15.01 -0.17
N SER A 106 5.97 -14.33 0.95
CA SER A 106 6.49 -12.98 1.12
C SER A 106 7.99 -13.02 1.40
N ASN A 107 8.71 -11.98 0.98
CA ASN A 107 10.08 -11.76 1.43
C ASN A 107 10.10 -11.47 2.94
N GLU A 108 11.28 -11.60 3.55
CA GLU A 108 11.47 -11.20 4.96
C GLU A 108 11.12 -9.73 5.17
N ALA A 109 10.54 -9.42 6.34
CA ALA A 109 10.11 -8.07 6.70
C ALA A 109 11.23 -7.02 6.49
N LYS A 110 12.47 -7.34 6.89
CA LYS A 110 13.63 -6.47 6.69
C LYS A 110 13.83 -6.13 5.21
N THR A 111 13.81 -7.12 4.33
CA THR A 111 13.96 -6.91 2.89
C THR A 111 12.82 -6.07 2.31
N VAL A 112 11.58 -6.28 2.76
CA VAL A 112 10.42 -5.50 2.32
C VAL A 112 10.57 -4.03 2.75
N LEU A 113 10.95 -3.78 4.00
CA LEU A 113 11.18 -2.44 4.55
C LEU A 113 12.33 -1.72 3.84
N ASP A 114 13.48 -2.38 3.69
CA ASP A 114 14.66 -1.82 3.01
C ASP A 114 14.31 -1.38 1.57
N ARG A 115 13.51 -2.18 0.85
CA ARG A 115 13.04 -1.85 -0.49
C ARG A 115 12.07 -0.68 -0.50
N ALA A 116 11.08 -0.66 0.40
CA ALA A 116 10.09 0.42 0.49
C ALA A 116 10.77 1.76 0.81
N GLU A 117 11.67 1.77 1.78
CA GLU A 117 12.46 2.94 2.18
C GLU A 117 13.40 3.40 1.07
N LYS A 118 14.05 2.47 0.36
CA LYS A 118 14.88 2.80 -0.81
C LYS A 118 14.04 3.48 -1.89
N LEU A 119 12.86 2.96 -2.20
CA LEU A 119 11.97 3.53 -3.20
C LEU A 119 11.45 4.93 -2.82
N LEU A 120 11.16 5.14 -1.53
CA LEU A 120 10.77 6.46 -1.01
C LEU A 120 11.88 7.49 -1.23
N ARG A 121 13.15 7.12 -1.06
CA ARG A 121 14.31 8.01 -1.28
C ARG A 121 14.64 8.23 -2.75
N GLU A 122 14.57 7.19 -3.57
CA GLU A 122 15.15 7.19 -4.93
C GLU A 122 14.15 7.52 -6.04
N ILE A 123 12.84 7.34 -5.84
CA ILE A 123 11.83 7.57 -6.89
C ILE A 123 10.67 8.47 -6.41
N PRO A 124 10.91 9.77 -6.13
CA PRO A 124 9.83 10.70 -5.80
C PRO A 124 9.03 11.18 -7.03
N LEU A 125 9.57 11.06 -8.25
CA LEU A 125 8.99 11.67 -9.46
C LEU A 125 8.50 10.63 -10.48
N ALA A 126 7.18 10.60 -10.67
CA ALA A 126 6.41 9.58 -11.39
C ALA A 126 6.45 9.71 -12.93
N ASN A 127 7.62 9.60 -13.56
CA ASN A 127 7.72 9.60 -15.03
C ASN A 127 8.42 8.38 -15.65
N THR A 128 8.79 7.36 -14.89
CA THR A 128 9.31 6.12 -15.47
C THR A 128 8.21 5.08 -15.57
N ILE A 129 8.04 4.54 -16.78
CA ILE A 129 7.29 3.31 -17.07
C ILE A 129 7.65 2.29 -15.99
N TRP A 130 6.70 2.01 -15.09
CA TRP A 130 6.96 1.23 -13.90
C TRP A 130 7.35 -0.19 -14.29
N SER A 131 8.62 -0.54 -14.11
CA SER A 131 9.06 -1.91 -14.34
C SER A 131 8.30 -2.83 -13.38
N LEU A 132 8.02 -4.06 -13.84
CA LEU A 132 7.44 -5.12 -13.00
C LEU A 132 8.21 -5.27 -11.67
N THR A 133 9.49 -4.90 -11.63
CA THR A 133 10.36 -4.91 -10.46
C THR A 133 9.96 -3.90 -9.38
N THR A 134 9.57 -2.67 -9.73
CA THR A 134 9.16 -1.64 -8.76
C THR A 134 7.82 -1.98 -8.11
N VAL A 135 6.90 -2.52 -8.93
CA VAL A 135 5.60 -3.01 -8.46
C VAL A 135 5.80 -4.27 -7.61
N LYS A 136 6.59 -5.26 -8.04
CA LYS A 136 6.90 -6.46 -7.22
C LYS A 136 7.60 -6.12 -5.90
N ALA A 137 8.49 -5.13 -5.88
CA ALA A 137 9.18 -4.67 -4.69
C ALA A 137 8.23 -4.06 -3.64
N LEU A 138 7.29 -3.20 -4.06
CA LEU A 138 6.23 -2.69 -3.17
C LEU A 138 5.16 -3.72 -2.86
N LEU A 139 4.97 -4.71 -3.73
CA LEU A 139 4.02 -5.79 -3.50
C LEU A 139 4.59 -6.91 -2.64
N GLY A 140 5.83 -6.82 -2.13
CA GLY A 140 6.42 -7.79 -1.20
C GLY A 140 6.61 -9.21 -1.76
N ILE A 141 6.64 -9.37 -3.09
CA ILE A 141 6.72 -10.66 -3.80
C ILE A 141 8.19 -11.03 -4.05
N ALA A 142 8.54 -12.31 -3.93
CA ALA A 142 9.84 -12.87 -4.35
C ALA A 142 10.07 -12.75 -5.86
#